data_AF-A0A7V5IEM8-F1
#
_entry.id   AF-A0A7V5IEM8-F1
#
_cell.length_a   1.000
_cell.length_b   1.000
_cell.length_c   1.000
_cell.angle_alpha   90.00
_cell.angle_beta   90.00
_cell.angle_gamma   90.00
#
_symmetry.space_group_name_H-M   'P 1'
#
loop_
_entity.id
_entity.type
_entity.pdbx_description
1 polymer ?
#
loop_
_entity_poly.entity_id
_entity_poly.type
_entity_poly.pdbx_seq_one_letter_code
_entity_poly.pdbx_strand_id
1 'polypeptide(L)'
;MSANTPVDEPKASREIEKLSLLFEISQTLDQSLDLREVISPLLKTMAKKMGMMRGTITLFNRKTGEIQIEEAYGLSLEQKKRGKYRLGEGITGKVVQTGKPVIVPRISEEPLF
;
A
#
# COMPACT_ATOMS: atom_id res chain seq x y z
N MET A 1 -32.51 -9.62 13.72
CA MET A 1 -31.22 -10.20 13.31
C MET A 1 -31.27 -10.36 11.80
N SER A 2 -30.76 -9.38 11.04
CA SER A 2 -30.66 -9.48 9.59
C SER A 2 -29.21 -9.73 9.22
N ALA A 3 -28.94 -10.94 8.73
CA ALA A 3 -27.65 -11.32 8.19
C ALA A 3 -27.40 -10.50 6.92
N ASN A 4 -26.37 -9.66 6.95
CA ASN A 4 -25.89 -8.92 5.79
C ASN A 4 -24.96 -9.86 5.00
N THR A 5 -25.54 -10.65 4.10
CA THR A 5 -24.77 -11.48 3.17
C THR A 5 -24.07 -10.55 2.18
N PRO A 6 -22.76 -10.68 1.91
CA PRO A 6 -22.11 -9.90 0.88
C PRO A 6 -22.75 -10.28 -0.46
N VAL A 7 -23.40 -9.31 -1.10
CA VAL A 7 -23.92 -9.46 -2.46
C VAL A 7 -22.70 -9.68 -3.35
N ASP A 8 -22.61 -10.86 -3.96
CA ASP A 8 -21.50 -11.24 -4.83
C ASP A 8 -21.56 -10.36 -6.10
N GLU A 9 -20.73 -9.31 -6.13
CA GLU A 9 -20.71 -8.38 -7.27
C GLU A 9 -20.30 -9.12 -8.56
N PRO A 10 -20.94 -8.81 -9.70
CA PRO A 10 -20.59 -9.43 -10.98
C PRO A 10 -19.10 -9.22 -11.28
N LYS A 11 -18.38 -10.29 -11.60
CA LYS A 11 -16.93 -10.29 -11.89
C LYS A 11 -16.50 -9.19 -12.89
N ALA A 12 -17.36 -8.86 -13.85
CA ALA A 12 -17.14 -7.79 -14.82
C ALA A 12 -17.18 -6.37 -14.20
N SER A 13 -18.08 -6.12 -13.25
CA SER A 13 -18.18 -4.84 -12.54
C SER A 13 -16.92 -4.57 -11.73
N ARG A 14 -16.45 -5.57 -10.99
CA ARG A 14 -15.22 -5.48 -10.19
C ARG A 14 -13.97 -5.25 -11.03
N GLU A 15 -13.91 -5.80 -12.23
CA GLU A 15 -12.79 -5.58 -13.14
C GLU A 15 -12.81 -4.17 -13.75
N ILE A 16 -13.99 -3.66 -14.10
CA ILE A 16 -14.17 -2.27 -14.53
C ILE A 16 -13.75 -1.29 -13.43
N GLU A 17 -14.09 -1.56 -12.17
CA GLU A 17 -13.69 -0.72 -11.04
C GLU A 17 -12.18 -0.67 -10.85
N LYS A 18 -11.49 -1.82 -10.95
CA LYS A 18 -10.02 -1.87 -10.89
C LYS A 18 -9.38 -1.07 -12.02
N LEU A 19 -9.87 -1.23 -13.26
CA LEU A 19 -9.34 -0.51 -14.42
C LEU A 19 -9.60 0.99 -14.30
N SER A 20 -10.78 1.38 -13.82
CA SER A 20 -11.13 2.77 -13.58
C SER A 20 -10.25 3.40 -12.49
N LEU A 21 -9.99 2.65 -11.41
CA LEU A 21 -9.04 3.05 -10.38
C LEU A 21 -7.63 3.21 -10.96
N LEU A 22 -7.15 2.23 -11.71
CA LEU A 22 -5.83 2.30 -12.33
C LEU A 22 -5.69 3.53 -13.26
N PHE A 23 -6.74 3.85 -14.02
CA PHE A 23 -6.77 5.02 -14.88
C PHE A 23 -6.70 6.34 -14.08
N GLU A 24 -7.52 6.47 -13.03
CA GLU A 24 -7.50 7.64 -12.12
C GLU A 24 -6.11 7.84 -11.49
N ILE A 25 -5.46 6.74 -11.11
CA ILE A 25 -4.10 6.77 -10.58
C ILE A 25 -3.11 7.28 -11.63
N SER A 26 -3.18 6.77 -12.86
CA SER A 26 -2.32 7.22 -13.96
C SER A 26 -2.47 8.73 -14.20
N GLN A 27 -3.70 9.23 -14.26
CA GLN A 27 -3.96 10.66 -14.46
C GLN A 27 -3.44 11.52 -13.30
N THR A 28 -3.45 11.00 -12.08
CA THR A 28 -2.93 11.73 -10.91
C THR A 28 -1.40 11.79 -10.93
N LEU A 29 -0.74 10.72 -11.38
CA LEU A 29 0.72 10.67 -11.56
C LEU A 29 1.23 11.66 -12.61
N ASP A 30 0.43 11.98 -13.62
CA ASP A 30 0.80 12.95 -14.66
C ASP A 30 0.73 14.42 -14.18
N GLN A 31 0.15 14.69 -13.01
CA GLN A 31 -0.11 16.07 -12.54
C GLN A 31 1.06 16.68 -11.74
N SER A 32 1.90 15.88 -11.11
CA SER A 32 3.01 16.38 -10.28
C SER A 32 4.19 15.42 -10.26
N LEU A 33 5.40 15.99 -10.21
CA LEU A 33 6.64 15.25 -9.97
C LEU A 33 6.91 15.07 -8.47
N ASP A 34 6.19 15.77 -7.57
CA ASP A 34 6.31 15.52 -6.14
C ASP A 34 5.50 14.27 -5.77
N LEU A 35 6.23 13.21 -5.42
CA LEU A 35 5.65 11.93 -5.03
C LEU A 35 4.61 12.07 -3.91
N ARG A 36 4.79 13.02 -2.98
CA ARG A 36 3.87 13.19 -1.84
C ARG A 36 2.52 13.75 -2.29
N GLU A 37 2.54 14.63 -3.29
CA GLU A 37 1.33 15.21 -3.87
C GLU A 37 0.49 14.18 -4.61
N VAL A 38 1.12 13.12 -5.15
CA VAL A 38 0.40 12.06 -5.87
C VAL A 38 0.04 10.86 -5.00
N ILE A 39 0.97 10.39 -4.17
CA ILE A 39 0.80 9.15 -3.40
C ILE A 39 -0.24 9.32 -2.29
N SER A 40 -0.33 10.50 -1.67
CA SER A 40 -1.30 10.75 -0.61
C SER A 40 -2.76 10.64 -1.11
N PRO A 41 -3.16 11.31 -2.21
CA PRO A 41 -4.46 11.08 -2.85
C PRO A 41 -4.68 9.63 -3.28
N LEU A 42 -3.67 9.00 -3.89
CA LEU A 42 -3.74 7.59 -4.31
C LEU A 42 -4.12 6.66 -3.15
N LEU A 43 -3.39 6.72 -2.03
CA LEU A 43 -3.63 5.86 -0.88
C LEU A 43 -5.03 6.11 -0.28
N LYS A 44 -5.51 7.36 -0.29
CA LYS A 44 -6.88 7.70 0.13
C LYS A 44 -7.93 7.08 -0.80
N THR A 45 -7.73 7.13 -2.12
CA THR A 45 -8.65 6.53 -3.09
C THR A 45 -8.68 5.00 -2.93
N MET A 46 -7.52 4.36 -2.74
CA MET A 46 -7.45 2.93 -2.45
C MET A 46 -8.18 2.56 -1.15
N ALA A 47 -8.04 3.36 -0.09
CA ALA A 47 -8.77 3.17 1.15
C ALA A 47 -10.30 3.24 0.94
N LYS A 48 -10.76 4.26 0.21
CA LYS A 48 -12.19 4.49 -0.06
C LYS A 48 -12.81 3.40 -0.95
N LYS A 49 -12.13 3.00 -2.03
CA LYS A 49 -12.69 2.11 -3.06
C LYS A 49 -12.43 0.63 -2.80
N MET A 50 -11.32 0.29 -2.11
CA MET A 50 -10.88 -1.10 -1.94
C MET A 50 -10.96 -1.57 -0.49
N GLY A 51 -11.44 -0.75 0.44
CA GLY A 51 -11.52 -1.08 1.87
C GLY A 51 -10.15 -1.21 2.55
N MET A 52 -9.10 -0.61 1.99
CA MET A 52 -7.75 -0.63 2.58
C MET A 52 -7.72 0.19 3.88
N MET A 53 -7.46 -0.47 5.01
CA MET A 53 -7.39 0.22 6.31
C MET A 53 -6.10 1.03 6.50
N ARG A 54 -4.97 0.51 6.02
CA ARG A 54 -3.64 1.11 6.11
C ARG A 54 -2.85 0.83 4.85
N GLY A 55 -2.06 1.81 4.42
CA GLY A 55 -1.19 1.66 3.25
C GLY A 55 0.03 2.56 3.39
N THR A 56 1.18 2.09 2.92
CA THR A 56 2.45 2.83 3.00
C THR A 56 3.24 2.66 1.72
N ILE A 57 3.89 3.73 1.28
CA ILE A 57 4.94 3.69 0.26
C ILE A 57 6.28 3.90 0.96
N THR A 58 7.23 3.01 0.67
CA THR A 58 8.58 3.08 1.22
C THR A 58 9.60 3.32 0.12
N LEU A 59 10.67 4.05 0.45
CA LEU A 59 11.78 4.31 -0.45
C LEU A 59 13.06 3.70 0.12
N PHE A 60 13.83 3.05 -0.74
CA PHE A 60 15.15 2.53 -0.41
C PHE A 60 16.24 3.55 -0.78
N ASN A 61 16.91 4.07 0.23
CA ASN A 61 18.05 4.96 0.05
C ASN A 61 19.33 4.15 -0.15
N ARG A 62 19.82 4.11 -1.39
CA ARG A 62 21.03 3.37 -1.76
C ARG A 62 22.32 3.88 -1.10
N LYS A 63 22.35 5.14 -0.64
CA LYS A 63 23.52 5.72 0.03
C LYS A 63 23.63 5.25 1.49
N THR A 64 22.50 5.12 2.18
CA THR A 64 22.47 4.73 3.60
C THR A 64 22.16 3.25 3.80
N GLY A 65 21.61 2.57 2.79
CA GLY A 65 21.14 1.19 2.90
C GLY A 65 19.82 1.06 3.68
N GLU A 66 19.13 2.16 3.94
CA GLU A 66 17.89 2.18 4.71
C GLU A 66 16.65 2.29 3.82
N ILE A 67 15.59 1.59 4.23
CA ILE A 67 14.24 1.68 3.68
C ILE A 67 13.41 2.47 4.69
N GLN A 68 12.71 3.50 4.23
CA GLN A 68 11.90 4.36 5.11
C GLN A 68 10.52 4.62 4.49
N ILE A 69 9.50 4.79 5.33
CA ILE A 69 8.17 5.18 4.88
C ILE A 69 8.19 6.64 4.41
N GLU A 70 8.03 6.83 3.10
CA GLU A 70 7.92 8.15 2.48
C GLU A 70 6.50 8.69 2.62
N GLU A 71 5.49 7.85 2.38
CA GLU A 71 4.08 8.22 2.54
C GLU A 71 3.23 7.12 3.15
N ALA A 72 2.18 7.52 3.88
CA ALA A 72 1.32 6.60 4.61
C ALA A 72 -0.12 7.09 4.74
N TYR A 73 -1.04 6.13 4.76
CA TYR A 73 -2.44 6.31 5.12
C TYR A 73 -2.80 5.40 6.30
N GLY A 74 -3.56 5.93 7.26
CA GLY A 74 -4.02 5.17 8.43
C GLY A 74 -2.95 4.90 9.51
N LEU A 75 -1.83 5.63 9.46
CA LEU A 75 -0.75 5.61 10.45
C LEU A 75 -0.60 6.99 11.12
N SER A 76 -0.24 7.01 12.40
CA SER A 76 0.21 8.24 13.07
C SER A 76 1.58 8.66 12.58
N LEU A 77 1.95 9.93 12.81
CA LEU A 77 3.29 10.44 12.47
C LEU A 77 4.41 9.64 13.14
N GLU A 78 4.20 9.24 14.40
CA GLU A 78 5.18 8.43 15.14
C GLU A 78 5.29 7.00 14.59
N GLN A 79 4.17 6.41 14.16
CA GLN A 79 4.20 5.11 13.47
C GLN A 79 4.92 5.22 12.12
N LYS A 80 4.68 6.29 11.35
CA LYS A 80 5.38 6.56 10.08
C LYS A 80 6.90 6.67 10.30
N LYS A 81 7.33 7.47 11.27
CA LYS A 81 8.76 7.66 11.60
C LYS A 81 9.48 6.38 12.03
N ARG A 82 8.77 5.49 12.71
CA ARG A 82 9.30 4.20 13.18
C ARG A 82 9.46 3.16 12.07
N GLY A 83 8.81 3.33 10.92
CA GLY A 83 8.90 2.42 9.78
C GLY A 83 10.23 2.55 9.04
N LYS A 84 11.31 2.09 9.67
CA LYS A 84 12.65 2.01 9.10
C LYS A 84 13.11 0.56 9.06
N TYR A 85 13.67 0.14 7.93
CA TYR A 85 14.11 -1.24 7.71
C TYR A 85 15.42 -1.26 6.93
N ARG A 86 16.13 -2.39 6.97
CA ARG A 86 17.27 -2.71 6.09
C ARG A 86 16.86 -3.71 5.01
N LEU A 87 17.70 -3.87 3.99
CA LEU A 87 17.51 -4.94 3.00
C LEU A 87 17.46 -6.31 3.68
N GLY A 88 16.46 -7.12 3.32
CA GLY A 88 16.21 -8.44 3.92
C GLY A 88 15.58 -8.41 5.32
N GLU A 89 15.41 -7.24 5.95
CA GLU A 89 14.79 -7.12 7.28
C GLU A 89 13.27 -7.17 7.19
N GLY A 90 12.67 -8.14 7.88
CA GLY A 90 11.24 -8.38 7.88
C GLY A 90 10.65 -8.55 6.48
N ILE A 91 9.33 -8.37 6.37
CA ILE A 91 8.62 -8.52 5.08
C ILE A 91 9.01 -7.42 4.10
N THR A 92 8.99 -6.16 4.53
CA THR A 92 9.32 -5.02 3.65
C THR A 92 10.73 -5.13 3.09
N GLY A 93 11.73 -5.38 3.93
CA GLY A 93 13.13 -5.52 3.50
C GLY A 93 13.34 -6.71 2.56
N LYS A 94 12.65 -7.82 2.78
CA LYS A 94 12.70 -9.00 1.90
C LYS A 94 12.08 -8.72 0.53
N VAL A 95 10.96 -8.02 0.47
CA VAL A 95 10.34 -7.62 -0.82
C VAL A 95 11.29 -6.71 -1.59
N VAL A 96 11.89 -5.71 -0.94
CA VAL A 96 12.86 -4.82 -1.60
C VAL A 96 14.09 -5.58 -2.08
N GLN A 97 14.59 -6.55 -1.30
CA GLN A 97 15.75 -7.36 -1.69
C GLN A 97 15.46 -8.30 -2.87
N THR A 98 14.28 -8.92 -2.90
CA THR A 98 13.96 -9.99 -3.86
C THR A 98 13.22 -9.49 -5.10
N GLY A 99 12.58 -8.32 -5.03
CA GLY A 99 11.68 -7.80 -6.06
C GLY A 99 10.40 -8.63 -6.23
N LYS A 100 10.10 -9.55 -5.33
CA LYS A 100 8.92 -10.43 -5.40
C LYS A 100 7.83 -9.99 -4.42
N PRO A 101 6.56 -9.95 -4.84
CA PRO A 101 5.46 -9.63 -3.93
C PRO A 101 5.28 -10.74 -2.88
N VAL A 102 4.84 -10.34 -1.69
CA VAL A 102 4.53 -11.25 -0.58
C VAL A 102 3.12 -10.93 -0.07
N ILE A 103 2.31 -11.97 0.13
CA ILE A 103 0.98 -11.88 0.75
C ILE A 103 1.06 -12.62 2.08
N VAL A 104 0.79 -11.92 3.18
CA VAL A 104 0.74 -12.49 4.53
C VAL A 104 -0.71 -12.47 5.01
N PRO A 105 -1.43 -13.60 5.02
CA PRO A 105 -2.83 -13.64 5.41
C PRO A 105 -3.06 -13.23 6.87
N ARG A 106 -2.11 -13.54 7.76
CA ARG A 106 -2.14 -13.19 9.17
C ARG A 106 -0.75 -12.85 9.68
N ILE A 107 -0.57 -11.59 10.08
CA ILE A 107 0.73 -11.05 10.52
C ILE A 107 1.25 -11.76 11.76
N SER A 108 0.39 -12.10 12.73
CA SER A 108 0.80 -12.74 13.99
C SER A 108 1.35 -14.16 13.84
N GLU A 109 1.21 -14.76 12.66
CA GLU A 109 1.70 -16.11 12.34
C GLU A 109 2.92 -16.07 11.41
N GLU A 110 3.37 -14.88 10.99
CA GLU A 110 4.50 -14.72 10.09
C GLU A 110 5.80 -14.57 10.89
N PRO A 111 6.74 -15.54 10.82
CA PRO A 111 7.97 -15.50 11.62
C PRO A 111 8.89 -14.32 11.29
N LEU A 112 8.73 -13.70 10.12
CA LEU A 112 9.49 -12.51 9.72
C LEU A 112 8.87 -11.20 10.22
N PHE A 113 7.87 -11.25 11.12
CA PHE A 113 7.18 -10.09 11.67
C PHE A 113 7.27 -9.99 13.20
#